data_AF-A0A319E258-F1
#
_entry.id   AF-A0A319E258-F1
#
_cell.length_a   1.000
_cell.length_b   1.000
_cell.length_c   1.000
_cell.angle_alpha   90.00
_cell.angle_beta   90.00
_cell.angle_gamma   90.00
#
_symmetry.space_group_name_H-M   'P 1'
#
loop_
_entity.id
_entity.type
_entity.pdbx_description
1 polymer ?
#
loop_
_entity_poly.entity_id
_entity_poly.type
_entity_poly.pdbx_seq_one_letter_code
_entity_poly.pdbx_strand_id
1 'polypeptide(L)'
;MFFTRGGRGNTMGMWSIVQCSDKELYWFDGKAFTPDDFMTENNLHLWHEGYISTWARDHHFFQAESHSLEQIQEAIGSGNIWRFSSDDLEHYGTFLQNEGLLY
;
A
#
# COMPACT_ATOMS: atom_id res chain seq x y z
N MET A 1 10.12 9.89 9.75
CA MET A 1 9.03 9.00 9.28
C MET A 1 8.41 8.36 10.50
N PHE A 2 7.09 8.26 10.59
CA PHE A 2 6.41 7.53 11.65
C PHE A 2 5.21 6.77 11.07
N PHE A 3 4.89 5.63 11.65
CA PHE A 3 3.74 4.84 11.25
C PHE A 3 2.55 5.17 12.15
N THR A 4 1.39 5.42 11.55
CA THR A 4 0.14 5.62 12.28
C THR A 4 -0.81 4.48 11.93
N ARG A 5 -1.24 3.71 12.94
CA ARG A 5 -2.23 2.64 12.76
C ARG A 5 -3.61 3.22 12.49
N GLY A 6 -4.37 2.56 11.61
CA GLY A 6 -5.72 2.99 11.21
C GLY A 6 -5.72 4.15 10.20
N GLY A 7 -6.75 5.00 10.23
CA GLY A 7 -6.89 6.08 9.23
C GLY A 7 -7.60 5.67 7.94
N ARG A 8 -8.47 4.64 7.99
CA ARG A 8 -9.32 4.23 6.86
C ARG A 8 -10.24 5.33 6.30
N GLY A 9 -10.56 6.34 7.11
CA GLY A 9 -11.33 7.50 6.68
C GLY A 9 -10.48 8.64 6.09
N ASN A 10 -9.16 8.52 6.10
CA ASN A 10 -8.27 9.54 5.54
C ASN A 10 -8.07 9.26 4.05
N THR A 11 -8.10 10.33 3.25
CA THR A 11 -7.76 10.26 1.84
C THR A 11 -6.33 9.78 1.67
N MET A 12 -6.14 8.73 0.87
CA MET A 12 -4.83 8.24 0.49
C MET A 12 -4.12 9.25 -0.38
N GLY A 13 -2.79 9.35 -0.22
CA GLY A 13 -1.96 9.99 -1.23
C GLY A 13 -2.01 9.24 -2.57
N MET A 14 -1.46 9.88 -3.60
CA MET A 14 -1.23 9.26 -4.92
C MET A 14 -0.34 8.02 -4.87
N TRP A 15 0.41 7.80 -3.79
CA TRP A 15 1.34 6.67 -3.67
C TRP A 15 1.02 5.92 -2.38
N SER A 16 0.42 4.74 -2.52
CA SER A 16 0.15 3.80 -1.44
C SER A 16 0.99 2.53 -1.62
N ILE A 17 1.16 1.77 -0.54
CA ILE A 17 2.03 0.59 -0.48
C ILE A 17 1.16 -0.64 -0.27
N VAL A 18 1.43 -1.70 -1.01
CA VAL A 18 0.83 -3.01 -0.78
C VAL A 18 1.89 -4.10 -0.72
N GLN A 19 1.77 -5.01 0.25
CA GLN A 19 2.49 -6.28 0.24
C GLN A 19 1.59 -7.37 -0.34
N CYS A 20 2.02 -8.00 -1.43
CA CYS A 20 1.26 -9.06 -2.10
C CYS A 20 1.54 -10.44 -1.51
N SER A 21 0.82 -11.46 -1.99
CA SER A 21 0.99 -12.85 -1.56
C SER A 21 2.41 -13.43 -1.80
N ASP A 22 3.16 -12.87 -2.74
CA ASP A 22 4.59 -13.17 -3.00
C ASP A 22 5.55 -12.57 -1.96
N LYS A 23 5.02 -11.85 -0.96
CA LYS A 23 5.75 -11.12 0.10
C LYS A 23 6.56 -9.92 -0.40
N GLU A 24 6.42 -9.55 -1.66
CA GLU A 24 7.06 -8.38 -2.25
C GLU A 24 6.24 -7.12 -2.01
N LEU A 25 6.92 -5.97 -2.03
CA LEU A 25 6.32 -4.65 -1.84
C LEU A 25 6.14 -3.92 -3.17
N TYR A 26 4.99 -3.27 -3.29
CA TYR A 26 4.59 -2.53 -4.48
C TYR A 26 4.03 -1.16 -4.12
N TRP A 27 4.38 -0.16 -4.92
CA TRP A 27 3.68 1.10 -5.00
C TRP A 27 2.42 0.92 -5.83
N PHE A 28 1.31 1.55 -5.43
CA PHE A 28 0.14 1.68 -6.29
C PHE A 28 -0.50 3.07 -6.16
N ASP A 29 -1.21 3.47 -7.21
CA ASP A 29 -1.93 4.74 -7.21
C ASP A 29 -3.24 4.64 -6.44
N GLY A 30 -3.29 5.32 -5.28
CA GLY A 30 -4.49 5.40 -4.43
C GLY A 30 -5.61 6.29 -5.00
N LYS A 31 -5.37 7.00 -6.12
CA LYS A 31 -6.32 7.87 -6.83
C LYS A 31 -7.01 8.93 -5.95
N ALA A 32 -6.39 9.33 -4.83
CA ALA A 32 -6.97 10.23 -3.83
C ALA A 32 -8.34 9.76 -3.26
N PHE A 33 -8.59 8.46 -3.24
CA PHE A 33 -9.71 7.86 -2.52
C PHE A 33 -9.37 7.66 -1.04
N THR A 34 -10.38 7.44 -0.21
CA THR A 34 -10.15 6.75 1.07
C THR A 34 -9.83 5.28 0.82
N PRO A 35 -9.14 4.57 1.73
CA PRO A 35 -8.96 3.13 1.65
C PRO A 35 -10.24 2.34 1.35
N ASP A 36 -11.36 2.66 2.01
CA ASP A 36 -12.62 1.92 1.86
C ASP A 36 -13.28 2.21 0.50
N ASP A 37 -13.24 3.45 0.01
CA ASP A 37 -13.76 3.80 -1.33
C ASP A 37 -12.92 3.13 -2.42
N PHE A 38 -11.60 3.11 -2.28
CA PHE A 38 -10.70 2.47 -3.23
C PHE A 38 -10.97 0.97 -3.34
N MET A 39 -11.10 0.28 -2.21
CA MET A 39 -11.43 -1.15 -2.18
C MET A 39 -12.77 -1.43 -2.85
N THR A 40 -13.78 -0.60 -2.56
CA THR A 40 -15.13 -0.74 -3.12
C THR A 40 -15.13 -0.54 -4.64
N GLU A 41 -14.52 0.53 -5.13
CA GLU A 41 -14.51 0.88 -6.56
C GLU A 41 -13.77 -0.15 -7.41
N ASN A 42 -12.69 -0.73 -6.87
CA ASN A 42 -11.87 -1.70 -7.59
C ASN A 42 -12.23 -3.17 -7.25
N ASN A 43 -13.29 -3.39 -6.45
CA ASN A 43 -13.71 -4.72 -5.99
C ASN A 43 -12.54 -5.55 -5.38
N LEU A 44 -11.75 -4.89 -4.53
CA LEU A 44 -10.59 -5.47 -3.85
C LEU A 44 -10.86 -5.57 -2.35
N HIS A 45 -10.36 -6.65 -1.73
CA HIS A 45 -10.40 -6.82 -0.28
C HIS A 45 -8.97 -6.87 0.25
N LEU A 46 -8.45 -5.70 0.60
CA LEU A 46 -7.11 -5.53 1.15
C LEU A 46 -7.19 -5.22 2.65
N TRP A 47 -6.23 -5.72 3.42
CA TRP A 47 -6.14 -5.39 4.83
C TRP A 47 -5.37 -4.09 5.03
N HIS A 48 -6.08 -3.01 5.35
CA HIS A 48 -5.46 -1.71 5.66
C HIS A 48 -4.92 -1.69 7.09
N GLU A 49 -3.60 -1.53 7.23
CA GLU A 49 -2.89 -1.50 8.52
C GLU A 49 -2.74 -0.08 9.09
N GLY A 50 -2.55 0.90 8.20
CA GLY A 50 -2.21 2.25 8.60
C GLY A 50 -1.58 3.07 7.48
N TYR A 51 -0.80 4.07 7.85
CA TYR A 51 -0.05 4.87 6.91
C TYR A 51 1.29 5.35 7.49
N ILE A 52 2.26 5.46 6.60
CA ILE A 52 3.53 6.10 6.85
C ILE A 52 3.34 7.60 6.64
N SER A 53 3.44 8.38 7.71
CA SER A 53 3.39 9.83 7.59
C SER A 53 4.77 10.40 7.34
N THR A 54 4.88 11.18 6.27
CA THR A 54 6.07 11.94 5.90
C THR A 54 5.76 13.43 5.89
N TRP A 55 6.78 14.27 5.84
CA TRP A 55 6.60 15.73 5.77
C TRP A 55 5.86 16.18 4.50
N ALA A 56 5.85 15.34 3.46
CA ALA A 56 5.25 15.67 2.17
C ALA A 56 3.88 15.00 1.98
N ARG A 57 3.73 13.73 2.36
CA ARG A 57 2.56 12.87 2.05
C ARG A 57 2.40 11.71 3.05
N ASP A 58 1.17 11.23 3.17
CA ASP A 58 0.85 9.99 3.88
C ASP A 58 0.73 8.81 2.90
N HIS A 59 1.58 7.79 3.10
CA HIS A 59 1.58 6.57 2.28
C HIS A 59 0.84 5.46 3.01
N HIS A 60 -0.37 5.14 2.55
CA HIS A 60 -1.18 4.11 3.18
C HIS A 60 -0.63 2.72 2.88
N PHE A 61 -0.59 1.86 3.89
CA PHE A 61 -0.06 0.50 3.79
C PHE A 61 -1.17 -0.54 3.87
N PHE A 62 -1.11 -1.49 2.95
CA PHE A 62 -2.06 -2.57 2.79
C PHE A 62 -1.35 -3.92 2.73
N GLN A 63 -2.02 -4.94 3.25
CA GLN A 63 -1.63 -6.33 3.09
C GLN A 63 -2.64 -7.04 2.20
N ALA A 64 -2.12 -7.76 1.21
CA ALA A 64 -2.89 -8.47 0.20
C ALA A 64 -2.53 -9.96 0.23
N GLU A 65 -2.62 -10.58 1.41
CA GLU A 65 -2.18 -11.97 1.65
C GLU A 65 -2.81 -12.99 0.69
N SER A 66 -4.04 -12.75 0.25
CA SER A 66 -4.78 -13.62 -0.66
C SER A 66 -4.80 -13.16 -2.11
N HIS A 67 -4.07 -12.09 -2.46
CA HIS A 67 -4.05 -11.55 -3.82
C HIS A 67 -2.63 -11.59 -4.39
N SER A 68 -2.50 -12.11 -5.61
CA SER A 68 -1.26 -11.98 -6.39
C SER A 68 -1.16 -10.59 -7.00
N LEU A 69 0.05 -10.24 -7.48
CA LEU A 69 0.25 -9.00 -8.22
C LEU A 69 -0.71 -8.91 -9.42
N GLU A 70 -0.88 -10.00 -10.17
CA GLU A 70 -1.74 -10.04 -11.35
C GLU A 70 -3.20 -9.73 -10.99
N GLN A 71 -3.71 -10.28 -9.89
CA GLN A 71 -5.08 -10.00 -9.44
C GLN A 71 -5.28 -8.52 -9.07
N ILE A 72 -4.27 -7.91 -8.43
CA ILE A 72 -4.31 -6.47 -8.15
C ILE A 72 -4.22 -5.67 -9.44
N GLN A 73 -3.34 -6.06 -10.37
CA GLN A 73 -3.21 -5.43 -11.70
C GLN A 73 -4.49 -5.53 -12.53
N GLU A 74 -5.22 -6.63 -12.46
CA GLU A 74 -6.53 -6.80 -13.10
C GLU A 74 -7.56 -5.82 -12.54
N ALA A 75 -7.54 -5.60 -11.23
CA ALA A 75 -8.48 -4.69 -10.57
C ALA A 75 -8.18 -3.22 -10.84
N ILE A 76 -6.91 -2.80 -10.76
CA ILE A 76 -6.56 -1.36 -10.79
C ILE A 76 -5.87 -0.92 -12.08
N GLY A 77 -5.50 -1.86 -12.95
CA GLY A 77 -4.72 -1.65 -14.17
C GLY A 77 -3.22 -1.81 -13.93
N SER A 78 -2.54 -2.53 -14.81
CA SER A 78 -1.09 -2.80 -14.72
C SER A 78 -0.21 -1.54 -14.75
N GLY A 79 -0.72 -0.44 -15.30
CA GLY A 79 -0.07 0.86 -15.29
C GLY A 79 -0.22 1.66 -13.99
N ASN A 80 -0.86 1.10 -12.96
CA ASN A 80 -1.13 1.77 -11.68
C ASN A 80 -0.51 1.06 -10.47
N ILE A 81 0.38 0.10 -10.71
CA ILE A 81 1.13 -0.62 -9.67
C ILE A 81 2.55 -0.93 -10.16
N TRP A 82 3.52 -0.70 -9.29
CA TRP A 82 4.95 -0.81 -9.61
C TRP A 82 5.69 -1.44 -8.46
N ARG A 83 6.61 -2.36 -8.77
CA ARG A 83 7.46 -2.96 -7.74
C ARG A 83 8.35 -1.91 -7.10
N PHE A 84 8.58 -2.05 -5.79
CA PHE A 84 9.58 -1.25 -5.09
C PHE A 84 10.95 -1.41 -5.76
N SER A 85 11.65 -0.29 -5.91
CA SER A 85 13.07 -0.29 -6.24
C SER A 85 13.92 -0.72 -5.03
N SER A 86 15.22 -0.94 -5.25
CA SER A 86 16.16 -1.21 -4.15
C SER A 86 16.19 -0.06 -3.13
N ASP A 87 16.11 1.18 -3.60
CA ASP A 87 16.11 2.37 -2.75
C ASP A 87 14.80 2.47 -1.93
N ASP A 88 13.66 2.10 -2.53
CA ASP A 88 12.38 2.05 -1.82
C ASP A 88 12.38 0.98 -0.72
N LEU A 89 13.00 -0.17 -0.98
CA LEU A 89 13.16 -1.23 0.01
C LEU A 89 14.06 -0.77 1.17
N GLU A 90 15.19 -0.13 0.87
CA GLU A 90 16.08 0.39 1.91
C GLU A 90 15.35 1.42 2.79
N HIS A 91 14.55 2.31 2.19
CA HIS A 91 13.90 3.40 2.91
C HIS A 91 12.58 3.01 3.61
N TYR A 92 11.64 2.43 2.87
CA TYR A 92 10.29 2.10 3.35
C TYR A 92 10.17 0.64 3.76
N GLY A 93 10.79 -0.28 3.03
CA GLY A 93 10.77 -1.71 3.36
C GLY A 93 11.38 -1.99 4.73
N THR A 94 12.61 -1.51 4.96
CA THR A 94 13.29 -1.60 6.27
C THR A 94 12.47 -0.96 7.38
N PHE A 95 11.84 0.19 7.10
CA PHE A 95 10.98 0.87 8.08
C PHE A 95 9.77 0.01 8.45
N LEU A 96 9.02 -0.49 7.47
CA LEU A 96 7.87 -1.37 7.68
C LEU A 96 8.26 -2.68 8.41
N GLN A 97 9.43 -3.23 8.10
CA GLN A 97 9.96 -4.39 8.81
C GLN A 97 10.21 -4.09 10.30
N ASN A 98 10.83 -2.95 10.61
CA ASN A 98 11.11 -2.54 11.99
C ASN A 98 9.82 -2.24 12.80
N GLU A 99 8.77 -1.78 12.13
CA GLU A 99 7.43 -1.60 12.71
C GLU A 99 6.66 -2.93 12.89
N GLY A 100 7.24 -4.06 12.47
CA GLY A 100 6.62 -5.39 12.58
C GLY A 100 5.43 -5.61 11.64
N LEU A 101 5.40 -4.89 10.51
CA LEU A 101 4.32 -4.93 9.53
C LEU A 101 4.59 -5.87 8.35
N LEU A 102 5.82 -6.34 8.22
CA LEU A 102 6.22 -7.34 7.22
C LEU A 102 6.53 -8.65 7.94
N TYR A 103 6.08 -9.76 7.35
CA TYR A 103 6.25 -11.13 7.83
C TYR A 103 6.94 -12.03 6.80
#